data_AF-A0A2V9YUF8-F1
#
_entry.id   AF-A0A2V9YUF8-F1
#
_cell.length_a   1.000
_cell.length_b   1.000
_cell.length_c   1.000
_cell.angle_alpha   90.00
_cell.angle_beta   90.00
_cell.angle_gamma   90.00
#
_symmetry.space_group_name_H-M   'P 1'
#
loop_
_entity.id
_entity.type
_entity.pdbx_description
1 polymer ?
#
loop_
_entity_poly.entity_id
_entity_poly.type
_entity_poly.pdbx_seq_one_letter_code
_entity_poly.pdbx_strand_id
1 'polypeptide(L)'
;MAPDRLLRCCVLKHLKGWSFRDLERELRSNLIYRRFTHFDAEAIPRHNCFSRLFAVLSPAATQKIHQRVVSLAQQRGVAPGRKCRVDTTVVESNVHYPTDSTLLADGVRVLSRSLARIAQQCKRGTLEVLNHGRAVKYRLLEISRAAKSQTQASQQRMKDSYHKLLASTRGVVRQATEVLEKWQKGKLKVVGKVLAVEAQIGQLRQFLPLVEKVMTQTKERVWRGNTHVVGKVLSLFEPHTEVIRKGKAHKPNEFGRLVRIDEVENGIVSGYEVLAGNPADTNSFVPALQQHQACFGGFFLGPERAGSAGIGSSQGGAAGAGASVAEASPAAKATLVPARVALARRQ
;
A
#
# COMPACT_ATOMS: atom_id res chain seq x y z
N MET A 1 6.59 -23.58 -12.61
CA MET A 1 5.33 -23.87 -11.89
C MET A 1 4.19 -23.57 -12.84
N ALA A 2 3.27 -24.52 -13.04
CA ALA A 2 2.14 -24.33 -13.94
C ALA A 2 1.17 -23.23 -13.40
N PRO A 3 0.48 -22.47 -14.28
CA PRO A 3 -0.41 -21.39 -13.87
C PRO A 3 -1.56 -21.82 -12.94
N ASP A 4 -2.10 -23.03 -13.13
CA ASP A 4 -3.18 -23.56 -12.30
C ASP A 4 -2.71 -23.78 -10.84
N ARG A 5 -1.50 -24.33 -10.66
CA ARG A 5 -0.89 -24.52 -9.34
C ARG A 5 -0.69 -23.20 -8.62
N LEU A 6 -0.23 -22.18 -9.35
CA LEU A 6 -0.05 -20.82 -8.83
C LEU A 6 -1.38 -20.25 -8.31
N LEU A 7 -2.44 -20.33 -9.11
CA LEU A 7 -3.75 -19.81 -8.72
C LEU A 7 -4.32 -20.55 -7.51
N ARG A 8 -4.22 -21.89 -7.48
CA ARG A 8 -4.65 -22.72 -6.35
C ARG A 8 -3.89 -22.39 -5.06
N CYS A 9 -2.57 -22.25 -5.14
CA CYS A 9 -1.75 -21.80 -4.01
C CYS A 9 -2.16 -20.40 -3.53
N CYS A 10 -2.49 -19.50 -4.46
CA CYS A 10 -2.95 -18.15 -4.15
C CYS A 10 -4.26 -18.18 -3.36
N VAL A 11 -5.26 -18.88 -3.89
CA VAL A 11 -6.55 -19.07 -3.22
C VAL A 11 -6.36 -19.68 -1.83
N LEU A 12 -5.58 -20.76 -1.73
CA LEU A 12 -5.35 -21.45 -0.45
C LEU A 12 -4.70 -20.53 0.60
N LYS A 13 -3.66 -19.79 0.21
CA LYS A 13 -2.97 -18.84 1.09
C LYS A 13 -3.93 -17.77 1.62
N HIS A 14 -4.76 -17.19 0.76
CA HIS A 14 -5.69 -16.12 1.15
C HIS A 14 -6.87 -16.63 1.97
N LEU A 15 -7.45 -17.79 1.64
CA LEU A 15 -8.52 -18.41 2.41
C LEU A 15 -8.09 -18.75 3.85
N LYS A 16 -6.83 -19.11 4.05
CA LYS A 16 -6.29 -19.49 5.36
C LYS A 16 -5.57 -18.36 6.10
N GLY A 17 -5.40 -17.19 5.47
CA GLY A 17 -4.69 -16.06 6.07
C GLY A 17 -3.19 -16.34 6.30
N TRP A 18 -2.59 -17.22 5.51
CA TRP A 18 -1.21 -17.69 5.71
C TRP A 18 -0.15 -16.73 5.17
N SER A 19 1.02 -16.73 5.83
CA SER A 19 2.23 -16.16 5.23
C SER A 19 2.76 -17.07 4.11
N PHE A 20 3.70 -16.58 3.31
CA PHE A 20 4.35 -17.43 2.30
C PHE A 20 5.16 -18.58 2.92
N ARG A 21 5.66 -18.40 4.16
CA ARG A 21 6.39 -19.45 4.89
C ARG A 21 5.43 -20.52 5.42
N ASP A 22 4.26 -20.10 5.91
CA ASP A 22 3.22 -21.04 6.31
C ASP A 22 2.74 -21.85 5.11
N LEU A 23 2.46 -21.19 3.97
CA LEU A 23 2.10 -21.89 2.74
C LEU A 23 3.15 -22.95 2.34
N GLU A 24 4.43 -22.60 2.35
CA GLU A 24 5.51 -23.56 2.09
C GLU A 24 5.48 -24.73 3.08
N ARG A 25 5.32 -24.45 4.38
CA ARG A 25 5.29 -25.47 5.43
C ARG A 25 4.10 -26.41 5.26
N GLU A 26 2.90 -25.86 5.10
CA GLU A 26 1.65 -26.63 4.99
C GLU A 26 1.60 -27.48 3.72
N LEU A 27 2.15 -27.00 2.60
CA LEU A 27 2.25 -27.80 1.37
C LEU A 27 3.28 -28.93 1.46
N ARG A 28 4.26 -28.86 2.37
CA ARG A 28 5.20 -29.95 2.60
C ARG A 28 4.59 -31.05 3.46
N SER A 29 3.76 -30.70 4.44
CA SER A 29 3.23 -31.64 5.43
C SER A 29 1.84 -32.20 5.09
N ASN A 30 1.02 -31.51 4.30
CA ASN A 30 -0.38 -31.86 4.11
C ASN A 30 -0.70 -32.38 2.70
N LEU A 31 -1.00 -33.67 2.59
CA LEU A 31 -1.35 -34.34 1.32
C LEU A 31 -2.63 -33.78 0.67
N ILE A 32 -3.61 -33.33 1.46
CA ILE A 32 -4.85 -32.74 0.94
C ILE A 32 -4.55 -31.42 0.22
N TYR A 33 -3.69 -30.59 0.80
CA TYR A 33 -3.30 -29.33 0.18
C TYR A 33 -2.43 -29.55 -1.05
N ARG A 34 -1.57 -30.57 -1.05
CA ARG A 34 -0.80 -30.98 -2.24
C ARG A 34 -1.69 -31.44 -3.37
N ARG A 35 -2.70 -32.27 -3.08
CA ARG A 35 -3.71 -32.69 -4.05
C ARG A 35 -4.52 -31.50 -4.57
N PHE A 36 -4.96 -30.60 -3.70
CA PHE A 36 -5.68 -29.39 -4.12
C PHE A 36 -4.84 -28.48 -5.00
N THR A 37 -3.54 -28.36 -4.73
CA THR A 37 -2.61 -27.51 -5.50
C THR A 37 -1.92 -28.23 -6.65
N HIS A 38 -2.30 -29.49 -6.92
CA HIS A 38 -1.72 -30.38 -7.94
C HIS A 38 -0.20 -30.54 -7.84
N PHE A 39 0.37 -30.41 -6.64
CA PHE A 39 1.78 -30.74 -6.42
C PHE A 39 2.00 -32.23 -6.18
N ASP A 40 0.98 -32.99 -5.76
CA ASP A 40 1.01 -34.45 -5.59
C ASP A 40 2.32 -34.97 -4.95
N ALA A 41 3.22 -35.58 -5.71
CA ALA A 41 4.52 -36.07 -5.24
C ALA A 41 5.71 -35.13 -5.53
N GLU A 42 5.51 -34.01 -6.23
CA GLU A 42 6.56 -33.08 -6.64
C GLU A 42 7.13 -32.20 -5.52
N ALA A 43 8.34 -31.70 -5.71
CA ALA A 43 8.97 -30.79 -4.77
C ALA A 43 8.21 -29.46 -4.64
N ILE A 44 8.04 -28.99 -3.40
CA ILE A 44 7.39 -27.70 -3.11
C ILE A 44 8.39 -26.55 -3.25
N PRO A 45 8.06 -25.49 -4.01
CA PRO A 45 8.87 -24.29 -4.09
C PRO A 45 9.05 -23.61 -2.72
N ARG A 46 10.20 -22.95 -2.53
CA ARG A 46 10.43 -22.13 -1.33
C ARG A 46 9.52 -20.90 -1.30
N HIS A 47 9.24 -20.37 -0.11
CA HIS A 47 8.40 -19.18 0.12
C HIS A 47 8.81 -17.97 -0.74
N ASN A 48 10.10 -17.79 -1.00
CA ASN A 48 10.60 -16.70 -1.85
C ASN A 48 10.20 -16.88 -3.33
N CYS A 49 10.03 -18.12 -3.80
CA CYS A 49 9.54 -18.44 -5.12
C CYS A 49 8.05 -18.09 -5.23
N PHE A 50 7.24 -18.49 -4.25
CA PHE A 50 5.82 -18.11 -4.19
C PHE A 50 5.64 -16.59 -4.17
N SER A 51 6.41 -15.87 -3.35
CA SER A 51 6.36 -14.41 -3.29
C SER A 51 6.64 -13.76 -4.65
N ARG A 52 7.64 -14.25 -5.40
CA ARG A 52 7.96 -13.74 -6.74
C ARG A 52 6.90 -14.10 -7.78
N LEU A 53 6.40 -15.34 -7.75
CA LEU A 53 5.42 -15.81 -8.74
C LEU A 53 4.04 -15.22 -8.53
N PHE A 54 3.63 -14.95 -7.29
CA PHE A 54 2.38 -14.25 -7.01
C PHE A 54 2.42 -12.83 -7.56
N ALA A 55 3.59 -12.17 -7.53
CA ALA A 55 3.77 -10.84 -8.11
C ALA A 55 3.65 -10.83 -9.65
N VAL A 56 3.66 -11.99 -10.32
CA VAL A 56 3.40 -12.10 -11.77
C VAL A 56 1.91 -11.95 -12.10
N LEU A 57 1.01 -12.16 -11.12
CA LEU A 57 -0.42 -11.89 -11.29
C LEU A 57 -0.65 -10.38 -11.39
N SER A 58 -0.49 -9.86 -12.59
CA SER A 58 -0.64 -8.43 -12.88
C SER A 58 -2.07 -7.97 -12.60
N PRO A 59 -2.30 -6.65 -12.43
CA PRO A 59 -3.65 -6.10 -12.30
C PRO A 59 -4.56 -6.54 -13.44
N ALA A 60 -4.05 -6.53 -14.68
CA ALA A 60 -4.79 -6.97 -15.87
C ALA A 60 -5.15 -8.47 -15.83
N ALA A 61 -4.21 -9.33 -15.41
CA ALA A 61 -4.48 -10.76 -15.28
C ALA A 61 -5.51 -11.03 -14.18
N THR A 62 -5.37 -10.35 -13.04
CA THR A 62 -6.30 -10.44 -11.91
C THR A 62 -7.70 -10.01 -12.30
N GLN A 63 -7.84 -8.91 -13.04
CA GLN A 63 -9.13 -8.42 -13.54
C GLN A 63 -9.79 -9.43 -14.47
N LYS A 64 -9.05 -10.05 -15.40
CA LYS A 64 -9.60 -11.09 -16.28
C LYS A 64 -10.08 -12.33 -15.53
N ILE A 65 -9.30 -12.77 -14.53
CA ILE A 65 -9.68 -13.90 -13.66
C ILE A 65 -10.96 -13.55 -12.90
N HIS A 66 -11.02 -12.36 -12.31
CA HIS A 66 -12.15 -11.87 -11.55
C HIS A 66 -13.42 -11.77 -12.42
N GLN A 67 -13.33 -11.16 -13.59
CA GLN A 67 -14.44 -11.10 -14.57
C GLN A 67 -14.95 -12.50 -14.92
N ARG A 68 -14.04 -13.46 -15.17
CA ARG A 68 -14.43 -14.84 -15.47
C ARG A 68 -15.18 -15.50 -14.30
N VAL A 69 -14.75 -15.28 -13.06
CA VAL A 69 -15.43 -15.79 -11.86
C VAL A 69 -16.83 -15.19 -11.74
N VAL A 70 -16.97 -13.88 -11.95
CA VAL A 70 -18.27 -13.18 -11.91
C VAL A 70 -19.21 -13.70 -13.00
N SER A 71 -18.74 -13.82 -14.25
CA SER A 71 -19.56 -14.38 -15.34
C SER A 71 -20.01 -15.81 -15.05
N LEU A 72 -19.15 -16.66 -14.47
CA LEU A 72 -19.53 -18.02 -14.08
C LEU A 72 -20.56 -18.03 -12.95
N ALA A 73 -20.45 -17.11 -11.98
CA ALA A 73 -21.43 -16.95 -10.91
C ALA A 73 -22.81 -16.53 -11.46
N GLN A 74 -22.83 -15.62 -12.44
CA GLN A 74 -24.06 -15.21 -13.12
C GLN A 74 -24.68 -16.36 -13.94
N GLN A 75 -23.88 -17.06 -14.76
CA GLN A 75 -24.34 -18.19 -15.58
C GLN A 75 -24.94 -19.33 -14.74
N ARG A 76 -24.43 -19.52 -13.52
CA ARG A 76 -24.92 -20.54 -12.58
C ARG A 76 -26.06 -20.05 -11.69
N GLY A 77 -26.53 -18.81 -11.87
CA GLY A 77 -27.59 -18.22 -11.05
C GLY A 77 -27.19 -17.92 -9.60
N VAL A 78 -25.90 -18.01 -9.26
CA VAL A 78 -25.38 -17.72 -7.90
C VAL A 78 -25.38 -16.21 -7.64
N ALA A 79 -25.10 -15.41 -8.65
CA ALA A 79 -25.13 -13.95 -8.56
C ALA A 79 -25.89 -13.38 -9.76
N PRO A 80 -27.23 -13.27 -9.68
CA PRO A 80 -28.03 -12.74 -10.77
C PRO A 80 -27.80 -11.24 -11.00
N GLY A 81 -27.20 -10.52 -10.04
CA GLY A 81 -26.86 -9.11 -10.18
C GLY A 81 -28.06 -8.19 -10.03
N ARG A 82 -29.04 -8.57 -9.20
CA ARG A 82 -30.23 -7.74 -8.93
C ARG A 82 -29.96 -6.71 -7.83
N LYS A 83 -29.07 -7.03 -6.90
CA LYS A 83 -28.65 -6.19 -5.77
C LYS A 83 -27.17 -5.84 -5.91
N CYS A 84 -26.81 -4.63 -5.51
CA CYS A 84 -25.41 -4.19 -5.40
C CYS A 84 -25.23 -3.41 -4.09
N ARG A 85 -24.22 -3.79 -3.33
CA ARG A 85 -23.73 -3.06 -2.16
C ARG A 85 -22.35 -2.52 -2.47
N VAL A 86 -22.20 -1.21 -2.35
CA VAL A 86 -20.93 -0.52 -2.54
C VAL A 86 -20.40 -0.13 -1.17
N ASP A 87 -19.17 -0.52 -0.86
CA ASP A 87 -18.46 -0.08 0.33
C ASP A 87 -17.02 0.32 -0.03
N THR A 88 -16.48 1.28 0.71
CA THR A 88 -15.07 1.66 0.57
C THR A 88 -14.33 1.21 1.82
N THR A 89 -13.19 0.55 1.64
CA THR A 89 -12.35 0.09 2.76
C THR A 89 -10.92 0.55 2.55
N VAL A 90 -10.17 0.71 3.63
CA VAL A 90 -8.74 1.00 3.54
C VAL A 90 -7.98 -0.31 3.53
N VAL A 91 -7.20 -0.53 2.48
CA VAL A 91 -6.19 -1.58 2.45
C VAL A 91 -4.89 -0.97 2.98
N GLU A 92 -4.50 -1.38 4.18
CA GLU A 92 -3.31 -0.88 4.85
C GLU A 92 -2.05 -1.25 4.09
N SER A 93 -1.20 -0.26 3.83
CA SER A 93 0.15 -0.52 3.34
C SER A 93 0.99 -1.11 4.48
N ASN A 94 1.94 -1.97 4.15
CA ASN A 94 2.87 -2.53 5.15
C ASN A 94 3.94 -1.50 5.55
N VAL A 95 3.52 -0.49 6.31
CA VAL A 95 4.34 0.66 6.70
C VAL A 95 4.31 0.87 8.21
N HIS A 96 5.43 1.34 8.74
CA HIS A 96 5.50 1.82 10.12
C HIS A 96 4.84 3.20 10.19
N TYR A 97 4.53 3.67 11.41
CA TYR A 97 3.99 5.01 11.59
C TYR A 97 4.94 6.06 10.97
N PRO A 98 4.48 6.88 10.01
CA PRO A 98 5.36 7.68 9.17
C PRO A 98 5.68 9.03 9.83
N THR A 99 6.85 9.14 10.46
CA THR A 99 7.39 10.42 10.93
C THR A 99 8.51 10.88 9.99
N ASP A 100 8.68 12.19 9.83
CA ASP A 100 9.75 12.69 8.96
C ASP A 100 11.13 12.21 9.43
N SER A 101 11.35 12.05 10.74
CA SER A 101 12.61 11.54 11.27
C SER A 101 12.86 10.08 10.91
N THR A 102 11.83 9.21 10.94
CA THR A 102 11.98 7.82 10.50
C THR A 102 12.19 7.73 8.98
N LEU A 103 11.47 8.53 8.21
CA LEU A 103 11.63 8.59 6.75
C LEU A 103 13.03 9.06 6.32
N LEU A 104 13.56 10.11 6.96
CA LEU A 104 14.94 10.56 6.72
C LEU A 104 15.97 9.48 7.10
N ALA A 105 15.74 8.77 8.21
CA ALA A 105 16.61 7.67 8.62
C ALA A 105 16.58 6.49 7.63
N ASP A 106 15.40 6.12 7.14
CA ASP A 106 15.24 5.10 6.11
C ASP A 106 15.90 5.52 4.79
N GLY A 107 15.79 6.81 4.43
CA GLY A 107 16.46 7.38 3.27
C GLY A 107 17.97 7.26 3.36
N VAL A 108 18.57 7.72 4.47
CA VAL A 108 20.01 7.58 4.72
C VAL A 108 20.42 6.12 4.68
N ARG A 109 19.64 5.23 5.31
CA ARG A 109 19.92 3.79 5.38
C ARG A 109 19.94 3.13 4.01
N VAL A 110 18.95 3.40 3.16
CA VAL A 110 18.84 2.81 1.81
C VAL A 110 19.90 3.34 0.87
N LEU A 111 20.11 4.66 0.85
CA LEU A 111 21.11 5.29 -0.01
C LEU A 111 22.53 4.85 0.38
N SER A 112 22.88 4.87 1.68
CA SER A 112 24.21 4.46 2.16
C SER A 112 24.49 2.99 1.88
N ARG A 113 23.49 2.10 2.01
CA ARG A 113 23.65 0.67 1.67
C ARG A 113 23.87 0.46 0.18
N SER A 114 23.14 1.18 -0.67
CA SER A 114 23.30 1.09 -2.12
C SER A 114 24.68 1.58 -2.54
N LEU A 115 25.12 2.71 -1.98
CA LEU A 115 26.48 3.24 -2.14
C LEU A 115 27.55 2.26 -1.69
N ALA A 116 27.40 1.63 -0.52
CA ALA A 116 28.37 0.66 -0.01
C ALA A 116 28.48 -0.58 -0.90
N ARG A 117 27.35 -1.06 -1.43
CA ARG A 117 27.33 -2.19 -2.39
C ARG A 117 27.97 -1.81 -3.73
N ILE A 118 27.81 -0.57 -4.18
CA ILE A 118 28.53 -0.06 -5.36
C ILE A 118 30.03 -0.01 -5.07
N ALA A 119 30.44 0.55 -3.93
CA ALA A 119 31.84 0.66 -3.53
C ALA A 119 32.54 -0.71 -3.48
N GLN A 120 31.85 -1.76 -3.02
CA GLN A 120 32.35 -3.14 -3.00
C GLN A 120 32.67 -3.71 -4.39
N GLN A 121 32.05 -3.19 -5.46
CA GLN A 121 32.31 -3.60 -6.84
C GLN A 121 33.33 -2.69 -7.54
N CYS A 122 33.73 -1.59 -6.91
CA CYS A 122 34.70 -0.63 -7.46
C CYS A 122 36.12 -0.89 -6.94
N LYS A 123 37.13 -0.35 -7.64
CA LYS A 123 38.51 -0.35 -7.13
C LYS A 123 38.55 0.38 -5.78
N ARG A 124 39.32 -0.13 -4.81
CA ARG A 124 39.55 0.54 -3.51
C ARG A 124 39.95 2.00 -3.73
N GLY A 125 39.36 2.92 -2.95
CA GLY A 125 39.56 4.37 -3.08
C GLY A 125 38.70 5.07 -4.13
N THR A 126 37.90 4.35 -4.93
CA THR A 126 37.01 4.98 -5.93
C THR A 126 35.79 5.65 -5.30
N LEU A 127 35.27 5.06 -4.22
CA LEU A 127 34.09 5.53 -3.49
C LEU A 127 34.25 5.19 -2.01
N GLU A 128 34.34 6.22 -1.17
CA GLU A 128 34.36 6.08 0.28
C GLU A 128 32.99 6.44 0.85
N VAL A 129 32.31 5.47 1.46
CA VAL A 129 30.96 5.66 1.99
C VAL A 129 31.03 5.88 3.48
N LEU A 130 30.65 7.08 3.92
CA LEU A 130 30.58 7.40 5.34
C LEU A 130 29.33 6.78 5.97
N ASN A 131 29.51 6.12 7.11
CA ASN A 131 28.40 5.50 7.84
C ASN A 131 27.75 6.52 8.80
N HIS A 132 26.67 7.15 8.35
CA HIS A 132 25.88 8.06 9.18
C HIS A 132 24.90 7.36 10.13
N GLY A 133 24.81 6.02 10.12
CA GLY A 133 23.77 5.27 10.82
C GLY A 133 23.74 5.52 12.34
N ARG A 134 24.90 5.58 12.98
CA ARG A 134 24.99 5.87 14.43
C ARG A 134 24.54 7.30 14.75
N ALA A 135 25.03 8.27 13.98
CA ALA A 135 24.65 9.68 14.15
C ALA A 135 23.14 9.89 13.95
N VAL A 136 22.57 9.31 12.89
CA VAL A 136 21.13 9.33 12.61
C VAL A 136 20.34 8.71 13.75
N LYS A 137 20.73 7.53 14.25
CA LYS A 137 20.06 6.87 15.37
C LYS A 137 20.01 7.75 16.62
N TYR A 138 21.11 8.43 16.96
CA TYR A 138 21.13 9.38 18.08
C TYR A 138 20.16 10.55 17.87
N ARG A 139 20.10 11.14 16.67
CA ARG A 139 19.15 12.23 16.36
C ARG A 139 17.69 11.76 16.45
N LEU A 140 17.39 10.54 16.06
CA LEU A 140 16.04 9.98 16.20
C LEU A 140 15.61 9.89 17.67
N LEU A 141 16.52 9.46 18.55
CA LEU A 141 16.26 9.39 20.00
C LEU A 141 16.08 10.78 20.61
N GLU A 142 16.91 11.75 20.23
CA GLU A 142 16.77 13.15 20.68
C GLU A 142 15.42 13.75 20.24
N ILE A 143 15.04 13.56 18.97
CA ILE A 143 13.74 14.02 18.45
C ILE A 143 12.58 13.36 19.20
N SER A 144 12.64 12.04 19.41
CA SER A 144 11.59 11.31 20.13
C SER A 144 11.44 11.78 21.58
N ARG A 145 12.56 12.03 22.28
CA ARG A 145 12.54 12.56 23.65
C ARG A 145 12.00 13.98 23.69
N ALA A 146 12.45 14.84 22.79
CA ALA A 146 12.00 16.22 22.73
C ALA A 146 10.51 16.33 22.38
N ALA A 147 10.00 15.46 21.50
CA ALA A 147 8.59 15.44 21.12
C ALA A 147 7.63 15.11 22.28
N LYS A 148 8.11 14.56 23.40
CA LYS A 148 7.29 14.27 24.59
C LYS A 148 7.09 15.48 25.51
N SER A 149 7.91 16.52 25.39
CA SER A 149 7.83 17.72 26.23
C SER A 149 7.45 18.94 25.39
N GLN A 150 6.48 19.71 25.88
CA GLN A 150 5.95 20.89 25.19
C GLN A 150 6.68 22.19 25.52
N THR A 151 7.79 22.12 26.28
CA THR A 151 8.59 23.29 26.68
C THR A 151 9.30 23.93 25.48
N GLN A 152 9.51 25.25 25.54
CA GLN A 152 10.22 25.99 24.49
C GLN A 152 11.65 25.47 24.27
N ALA A 153 12.35 25.11 25.34
CA ALA A 153 13.68 24.48 25.26
C ALA A 153 13.64 23.12 24.55
N SER A 154 12.59 22.32 24.77
CA SER A 154 12.41 21.04 24.08
C SER A 154 12.15 21.22 22.58
N GLN A 155 11.31 22.21 22.22
CA GLN A 155 11.05 22.54 20.82
C GLN A 155 12.32 23.01 20.08
N GLN A 156 13.18 23.80 20.75
CA GLN A 156 14.46 24.21 20.16
C GLN A 156 15.40 23.03 19.95
N ARG A 157 15.58 22.17 20.97
CA ARG A 157 16.38 20.94 20.85
C ARG A 157 15.88 20.03 19.73
N MET A 158 14.56 19.95 19.55
CA MET A 158 13.96 19.20 18.43
C MET A 158 14.39 19.80 17.08
N LYS A 159 14.26 21.13 16.90
CA LYS A 159 14.69 21.83 15.67
C LYS A 159 16.18 21.62 15.38
N ASP A 160 17.03 21.74 16.39
CA ASP A 160 18.48 21.53 16.26
C ASP A 160 18.80 20.09 15.84
N SER A 161 18.07 19.12 16.39
CA SER A 161 18.22 17.70 16.05
C SER A 161 17.78 17.43 14.60
N TYR A 162 16.67 18.04 14.15
CA TYR A 162 16.25 17.99 12.74
C TYR A 162 17.26 18.65 11.81
N HIS A 163 17.87 19.77 12.21
CA HIS A 163 18.91 20.43 11.41
C HIS A 163 20.10 19.50 11.16
N LYS A 164 20.60 18.85 12.23
CA LYS A 164 21.71 17.87 12.14
C LYS A 164 21.33 16.63 11.31
N LEU A 165 20.09 16.16 11.45
CA LEU A 165 19.57 15.03 10.66
C LEU A 165 19.49 15.38 9.16
N LEU A 166 18.98 16.57 8.82
CA LEU A 166 18.92 17.06 7.45
C LEU A 166 20.32 17.28 6.86
N ALA A 167 21.28 17.76 7.65
CA ALA A 167 22.66 17.90 7.21
C ALA A 167 23.28 16.55 6.85
N SER A 168 23.11 15.54 7.70
CA SER A 168 23.58 14.17 7.45
C SER A 168 22.90 13.58 6.20
N THR A 169 21.59 13.77 6.07
CA THR A 169 20.83 13.31 4.89
C THR A 169 21.31 13.99 3.62
N ARG A 170 21.55 15.30 3.65
CA ARG A 170 22.06 16.07 2.51
C ARG A 170 23.42 15.56 2.02
N GLY A 171 24.33 15.21 2.95
CA GLY A 171 25.62 14.62 2.60
C GLY A 171 25.47 13.33 1.80
N VAL A 172 24.58 12.44 2.25
CA VAL A 172 24.30 11.16 1.58
C VAL A 172 23.62 11.36 0.23
N VAL A 173 22.65 12.28 0.14
CA VAL A 173 22.00 12.62 -1.14
C VAL A 173 23.01 13.15 -2.13
N ARG A 174 23.86 14.11 -1.74
CA ARG A 174 24.92 14.65 -2.60
C ARG A 174 25.85 13.55 -3.09
N GLN A 175 26.31 12.67 -2.20
CA GLN A 175 27.17 11.56 -2.59
C GLN A 175 26.48 10.61 -3.57
N ALA A 176 25.19 10.30 -3.36
CA ALA A 176 24.40 9.48 -4.26
C ALA A 176 24.25 10.13 -5.64
N THR A 177 23.99 11.44 -5.71
CA THR A 177 23.93 12.20 -6.97
C THR A 177 25.27 12.16 -7.71
N GLU A 178 26.38 12.42 -7.01
CA GLU A 178 27.72 12.37 -7.61
C GLU A 178 28.06 10.98 -8.18
N VAL A 179 27.63 9.89 -7.52
CA VAL A 179 27.81 8.51 -8.01
C VAL A 179 26.95 8.25 -9.25
N LEU A 180 25.70 8.71 -9.26
CA LEU A 180 24.82 8.60 -10.44
C LEU A 180 25.44 9.32 -11.66
N GLU A 181 25.96 10.53 -11.47
CA GLU A 181 26.62 11.27 -12.53
C GLU A 181 27.90 10.59 -13.03
N LYS A 182 28.75 10.09 -12.12
CA LYS A 182 29.97 9.36 -12.48
C LYS A 182 29.66 8.08 -13.26
N TRP A 183 28.58 7.39 -12.88
CA TRP A 183 28.11 6.21 -13.61
C TRP A 183 27.64 6.55 -15.02
N GLN A 184 26.80 7.58 -15.17
CA GLN A 184 26.34 8.05 -16.49
C GLN A 184 27.49 8.48 -17.40
N LYS A 185 28.53 9.11 -16.83
CA LYS A 185 29.73 9.54 -17.58
C LYS A 185 30.75 8.43 -17.82
N GLY A 186 30.49 7.19 -17.39
CA GLY A 186 31.42 6.05 -17.50
C GLY A 186 32.71 6.21 -16.67
N LYS A 187 32.74 7.14 -15.71
CA LYS A 187 33.93 7.47 -14.90
C LYS A 187 34.08 6.60 -13.66
N LEU A 188 33.12 5.71 -13.39
CA LEU A 188 33.15 4.82 -12.24
C LEU A 188 34.00 3.58 -12.55
N LYS A 189 35.14 3.43 -11.87
CA LYS A 189 36.06 2.30 -12.06
C LYS A 189 35.53 1.04 -11.38
N VAL A 190 34.67 0.32 -12.09
CA VAL A 190 34.11 -0.97 -11.65
C VAL A 190 35.09 -2.10 -11.99
N VAL A 191 35.41 -2.93 -10.99
CA VAL A 191 36.27 -4.13 -11.13
C VAL A 191 35.44 -5.41 -10.97
N GLY A 192 34.31 -5.32 -10.27
CA GLY A 192 33.39 -6.42 -10.01
C GLY A 192 32.27 -6.55 -11.05
N LYS A 193 31.11 -7.01 -10.58
CA LYS A 193 29.96 -7.30 -11.46
C LYS A 193 29.22 -6.02 -11.84
N VAL A 194 29.29 -5.64 -13.11
CA VAL A 194 28.58 -4.48 -13.69
C VAL A 194 27.06 -4.55 -13.42
N LEU A 195 26.44 -5.72 -13.61
CA LEU A 195 25.00 -5.90 -13.34
C LEU A 195 24.62 -5.64 -11.87
N ALA A 196 25.51 -5.95 -10.92
CA ALA A 196 25.26 -5.68 -9.51
C ALA A 196 25.31 -4.17 -9.21
N VAL A 197 26.22 -3.44 -9.87
CA VAL A 197 26.29 -1.98 -9.80
C VAL A 197 25.04 -1.37 -10.42
N GLU A 198 24.66 -1.78 -11.63
CA GLU A 198 23.46 -1.26 -12.31
C GLU A 198 22.19 -1.46 -11.46
N ALA A 199 22.05 -2.62 -10.81
CA ALA A 199 20.94 -2.85 -9.88
C ALA A 199 20.92 -1.85 -8.71
N GLN A 200 22.08 -1.49 -8.15
CA GLN A 200 22.14 -0.48 -7.08
C GLN A 200 21.96 0.94 -7.61
N ILE A 201 22.42 1.24 -8.82
CA ILE A 201 22.14 2.51 -9.50
C ILE A 201 20.64 2.68 -9.70
N GLY A 202 19.93 1.62 -10.11
CA GLY A 202 18.47 1.59 -10.16
C GLY A 202 17.82 1.92 -8.82
N GLN A 203 18.33 1.36 -7.72
CA GLN A 203 17.87 1.71 -6.37
C GLN A 203 18.10 3.19 -6.04
N LEU A 204 19.29 3.74 -6.34
CA LEU A 204 19.57 5.16 -6.12
C LEU A 204 18.61 6.05 -6.91
N ARG A 205 18.39 5.77 -8.20
CA ARG A 205 17.44 6.52 -9.06
C ARG A 205 16.01 6.48 -8.51
N GLN A 206 15.59 5.36 -7.94
CA GLN A 206 14.25 5.21 -7.37
C GLN A 206 14.09 6.02 -6.06
N PHE A 207 15.04 5.91 -5.13
CA PHE A 207 14.86 6.45 -3.79
C PHE A 207 15.30 7.91 -3.64
N LEU A 208 16.25 8.38 -4.44
CA LEU A 208 16.80 9.72 -4.30
C LEU A 208 15.73 10.84 -4.41
N PRO A 209 14.84 10.84 -5.43
CA PRO A 209 13.78 11.84 -5.51
C PRO A 209 12.81 11.80 -4.32
N LEU A 210 12.54 10.60 -3.78
CA LEU A 210 11.67 10.44 -2.62
C LEU A 210 12.32 11.01 -1.36
N VAL A 211 13.62 10.78 -1.16
CA VAL A 211 14.37 11.33 -0.02
C VAL A 211 14.45 12.86 -0.11
N GLU A 212 14.68 13.42 -1.29
CA GLU A 212 14.65 14.87 -1.51
C GLU A 212 13.28 15.46 -1.17
N LYS A 213 12.20 14.80 -1.59
CA LYS A 213 10.82 15.20 -1.23
C LYS A 213 10.59 15.15 0.28
N VAL A 214 11.09 14.13 0.97
CA VAL A 214 11.05 14.05 2.43
C VAL A 214 11.86 15.18 3.08
N MET A 215 13.02 15.54 2.53
CA MET A 215 13.79 16.68 3.04
C MET A 215 13.00 17.99 2.90
N THR A 216 12.33 18.20 1.77
CA THR A 216 11.48 19.38 1.54
C THR A 216 10.28 19.39 2.48
N GLN A 217 9.52 18.30 2.59
CA GLN A 217 8.36 18.23 3.48
C GLN A 217 8.75 18.42 4.97
N THR A 218 9.95 17.95 5.36
CA THR A 218 10.48 18.16 6.72
C THR A 218 10.77 19.63 6.97
N LYS A 219 11.36 20.34 5.99
CA LYS A 219 11.64 21.78 6.10
C LYS A 219 10.35 22.59 6.24
N GLU A 220 9.35 22.28 5.40
CA GLU A 220 8.02 22.89 5.46
C GLU A 220 7.39 22.72 6.85
N ARG A 221 7.42 21.50 7.41
CA ARG A 221 6.82 21.25 8.72
C ARG A 221 7.57 21.91 9.88
N VAL A 222 8.89 21.73 9.94
CA VAL A 222 9.68 22.07 11.14
C VAL A 222 9.99 23.56 11.23
N TRP A 223 10.23 24.23 10.10
CA TRP A 223 10.58 25.65 10.08
C TRP A 223 9.46 26.57 9.58
N ARG A 224 8.61 26.11 8.66
CA ARG A 224 7.51 26.93 8.11
C ARG A 224 6.14 26.63 8.72
N GLY A 225 6.04 25.62 9.59
CA GLY A 225 4.79 25.23 10.24
C GLY A 225 3.76 24.56 9.32
N ASN A 226 4.10 24.30 8.05
CA ASN A 226 3.19 23.68 7.10
C ASN A 226 3.15 22.16 7.28
N THR A 227 2.06 21.66 7.87
CA THR A 227 1.83 20.23 8.12
C THR A 227 1.13 19.50 6.98
N HIS A 228 0.58 20.23 5.99
CA HIS A 228 -0.25 19.73 4.90
C HIS A 228 0.44 19.88 3.54
N VAL A 229 1.66 19.35 3.43
CA VAL A 229 2.41 19.36 2.17
C VAL A 229 1.72 18.45 1.15
N VAL A 230 1.38 18.98 -0.03
CA VAL A 230 0.75 18.22 -1.11
C VAL A 230 1.68 17.11 -1.61
N GLY A 231 1.13 15.91 -1.80
CA GLY A 231 1.89 14.74 -2.24
C GLY A 231 2.94 14.26 -1.23
N LYS A 232 2.74 14.53 0.07
CA LYS A 232 3.65 14.10 1.14
C LYS A 232 4.02 12.61 1.02
N VAL A 233 5.31 12.31 1.20
CA VAL A 233 5.79 10.93 1.25
C VAL A 233 5.52 10.37 2.64
N LEU A 234 4.82 9.24 2.70
CA LEU A 234 4.53 8.50 3.94
C LEU A 234 5.38 7.24 4.07
N SER A 235 5.89 6.71 2.96
CA SER A 235 6.83 5.60 2.96
C SER A 235 7.73 5.70 1.73
N LEU A 236 9.01 5.43 1.91
CA LEU A 236 9.95 5.31 0.79
C LEU A 236 9.71 4.01 0.01
N PHE A 237 9.27 2.96 0.70
CA PHE A 237 9.08 1.61 0.15
C PHE A 237 7.69 1.38 -0.42
N GLU A 238 6.70 2.14 0.07
CA GLU A 238 5.33 2.16 -0.41
C GLU A 238 4.95 3.61 -0.77
N PRO A 239 5.49 4.19 -1.87
CA PRO A 239 5.27 5.60 -2.20
C PRO A 239 3.81 5.95 -2.49
N HIS A 240 2.99 4.93 -2.77
CA HIS A 240 1.58 5.07 -3.01
C HIS A 240 0.78 5.24 -1.71
N THR A 241 1.32 4.99 -0.52
CA THR A 241 0.57 5.09 0.74
C THR A 241 -0.01 6.49 0.93
N GLU A 242 -1.28 6.55 1.32
CA GLU A 242 -1.99 7.80 1.64
C GLU A 242 -2.49 7.81 3.09
N VAL A 243 -2.76 9.01 3.63
CA VAL A 243 -3.40 9.17 4.94
C VAL A 243 -4.90 9.23 4.73
N ILE A 244 -5.63 8.26 5.28
CA ILE A 244 -7.09 8.18 5.17
C ILE A 244 -7.70 8.34 6.55
N ARG A 245 -8.71 9.21 6.68
CA ARG A 245 -9.43 9.45 7.93
C ARG A 245 -10.89 8.99 7.79
N LYS A 246 -11.21 7.81 8.31
CA LYS A 246 -12.59 7.27 8.32
C LYS A 246 -13.37 7.52 9.63
N GLY A 247 -12.88 8.41 10.50
CA GLY A 247 -13.61 8.80 11.72
C GLY A 247 -13.80 7.68 12.77
N LYS A 248 -12.93 6.66 12.75
CA LYS A 248 -12.87 5.62 13.79
C LYS A 248 -12.16 6.18 15.02
N ALA A 249 -12.82 6.17 16.18
CA ALA A 249 -12.31 6.79 17.41
C ALA A 249 -10.95 6.22 17.88
N HIS A 250 -10.68 4.93 17.64
CA HIS A 250 -9.44 4.25 18.05
C HIS A 250 -8.32 4.26 17.01
N LYS A 251 -8.61 4.66 15.76
CA LYS A 251 -7.63 4.73 14.66
C LYS A 251 -7.96 5.93 13.76
N PRO A 252 -7.56 7.15 14.17
CA PRO A 252 -7.97 8.37 13.49
C PRO A 252 -7.34 8.49 12.09
N ASN A 253 -6.15 7.89 11.89
CA ASN A 253 -5.46 7.86 10.60
C ASN A 253 -5.14 6.40 10.23
N GLU A 254 -5.57 5.98 9.05
CA GLU A 254 -5.20 4.72 8.40
C GLU A 254 -4.21 5.04 7.27
N PHE A 255 -3.17 4.23 7.11
CA PHE A 255 -2.11 4.43 6.12
C PHE A 255 -2.22 3.36 5.04
N GLY A 256 -2.63 3.73 3.84
CA GLY A 256 -2.90 2.74 2.82
C GLY A 256 -3.53 3.31 1.56
N ARG A 257 -4.36 2.50 0.92
CA ARG A 257 -5.19 2.89 -0.22
C ARG A 257 -6.65 2.64 0.05
N LEU A 258 -7.47 3.58 -0.40
CA LEU A 258 -8.91 3.38 -0.41
C LEU A 258 -9.25 2.44 -1.56
N VAL A 259 -9.98 1.39 -1.26
CA VAL A 259 -10.43 0.39 -2.22
C VAL A 259 -11.94 0.35 -2.17
N ARG A 260 -12.58 0.55 -3.33
CA ARG A 260 -14.00 0.27 -3.51
C ARG A 260 -14.20 -1.22 -3.72
N ILE A 261 -15.20 -1.78 -3.05
CA ILE A 261 -15.65 -3.16 -3.22
C ILE A 261 -17.14 -3.14 -3.51
N ASP A 262 -17.51 -3.77 -4.61
CA ASP A 262 -18.89 -3.86 -5.10
C ASP A 262 -19.37 -5.31 -4.94
N GLU A 263 -20.20 -5.55 -3.93
CA GLU A 263 -20.73 -6.87 -3.57
C GLU A 263 -22.13 -7.07 -4.12
N VAL A 264 -22.40 -8.26 -4.69
CA VAL A 264 -23.73 -8.69 -5.15
C VAL A 264 -24.22 -9.86 -4.29
N GLU A 265 -25.25 -10.57 -4.73
CA GLU A 265 -25.83 -11.67 -3.96
C GLU A 265 -24.79 -12.72 -3.55
N ASN A 266 -25.03 -13.36 -2.41
CA ASN A 266 -24.21 -14.45 -1.88
C ASN A 266 -22.74 -14.07 -1.60
N GLY A 267 -22.46 -12.79 -1.36
CA GLY A 267 -21.13 -12.33 -0.99
C GLY A 267 -20.13 -12.28 -2.14
N ILE A 268 -20.61 -12.34 -3.38
CA ILE A 268 -19.74 -12.26 -4.56
C ILE A 268 -19.31 -10.83 -4.76
N VAL A 269 -17.99 -10.59 -4.75
CA VAL A 269 -17.43 -9.32 -5.17
C VAL A 269 -17.52 -9.26 -6.70
N SER A 270 -18.42 -8.43 -7.22
CA SER A 270 -18.64 -8.21 -8.65
C SER A 270 -17.72 -7.14 -9.23
N GLY A 271 -17.19 -6.27 -8.39
CA GLY A 271 -16.29 -5.19 -8.78
C GLY A 271 -15.37 -4.77 -7.65
N TYR A 272 -14.20 -4.28 -8.02
CA TYR A 272 -13.30 -3.62 -7.10
C TYR A 272 -12.48 -2.55 -7.84
N GLU A 273 -12.11 -1.50 -7.13
CA GLU A 273 -11.27 -0.43 -7.68
C GLU A 273 -10.32 0.09 -6.60
N VAL A 274 -9.03 0.17 -6.93
CA VAL A 274 -8.04 0.85 -6.07
C VAL A 274 -8.08 2.32 -6.42
N LEU A 275 -8.60 3.14 -5.51
CA LEU A 275 -8.82 4.55 -5.76
C LEU A 275 -7.50 5.34 -5.68
N ALA A 276 -7.39 6.35 -6.54
CA ALA A 276 -6.31 7.33 -6.48
C ALA A 276 -6.70 8.45 -5.50
N GLY A 277 -5.78 8.85 -4.63
CA GLY A 277 -6.10 9.87 -3.65
C GLY A 277 -6.91 9.34 -2.47
N ASN A 278 -7.49 10.30 -1.75
CA ASN A 278 -8.52 10.09 -0.75
C ASN A 278 -9.83 10.75 -1.23
N PRO A 279 -10.49 10.20 -2.27
CA PRO A 279 -11.75 10.74 -2.77
C PRO A 279 -12.84 10.60 -1.70
N ALA A 280 -13.81 11.51 -1.72
CA ALA A 280 -15.00 11.39 -0.88
C ALA A 280 -15.77 10.11 -1.24
N ASP A 281 -16.32 9.44 -0.23
CA ASP A 281 -17.08 8.18 -0.42
C ASP A 281 -18.24 8.34 -1.43
N THR A 282 -18.85 9.53 -1.50
CA THR A 282 -19.92 9.88 -2.44
C THR A 282 -19.53 9.72 -3.92
N ASN A 283 -18.25 9.87 -4.25
CA ASN A 283 -17.76 9.80 -5.63
C ASN A 283 -17.62 8.35 -6.13
N SER A 284 -17.77 7.36 -5.25
CA SER A 284 -17.56 5.95 -5.58
C SER A 284 -18.80 5.24 -6.13
N PHE A 285 -20.00 5.81 -5.95
CA PHE A 285 -21.27 5.15 -6.28
C PHE A 285 -21.56 5.09 -7.78
N VAL A 286 -21.42 6.20 -8.49
CA VAL A 286 -21.70 6.25 -9.94
C VAL A 286 -20.81 5.28 -10.73
N PRO A 287 -19.48 5.23 -10.50
CA PRO A 287 -18.64 4.28 -11.23
C PRO A 287 -18.93 2.81 -10.85
N ALA A 288 -19.33 2.54 -9.61
CA ALA A 288 -19.78 1.20 -9.19
C ALA A 288 -21.03 0.75 -9.95
N LEU A 289 -22.00 1.66 -10.15
CA LEU A 289 -23.21 1.35 -10.89
C LEU A 289 -22.91 1.07 -12.37
N GLN A 290 -22.04 1.86 -12.99
CA GLN A 290 -21.59 1.63 -14.37
C GLN A 290 -20.90 0.27 -14.52
N GLN A 291 -20.03 -0.09 -13.58
CA GLN A 291 -19.38 -1.39 -13.55
C GLN A 291 -20.39 -2.53 -13.38
N HIS A 292 -21.36 -2.36 -12.48
CA HIS A 292 -22.44 -3.33 -12.27
C HIS A 292 -23.28 -3.53 -13.55
N GLN A 293 -23.65 -2.44 -14.23
CA GLN A 293 -24.36 -2.51 -15.52
C GLN A 293 -23.54 -3.24 -16.59
N ALA A 294 -22.24 -2.98 -16.66
CA ALA A 294 -21.35 -3.68 -17.59
C ALA A 294 -21.24 -5.19 -17.30
N CYS A 295 -21.35 -5.60 -16.04
CA CYS A 295 -21.30 -7.01 -15.65
C CYS A 295 -22.64 -7.75 -15.84
N PHE A 296 -23.78 -7.09 -15.58
CA PHE A 296 -25.07 -7.78 -15.46
C PHE A 296 -26.19 -7.30 -16.41
N GLY A 297 -25.93 -6.28 -17.25
CA GLY A 297 -26.87 -5.90 -18.32
C GLY A 297 -28.06 -5.03 -17.89
N GLY A 298 -27.94 -4.30 -16.77
CA GLY A 298 -28.87 -3.22 -16.41
C GLY A 298 -30.09 -3.60 -15.54
N PHE A 299 -30.27 -4.86 -15.17
CA PHE A 299 -31.39 -5.27 -14.31
C PHE A 299 -31.08 -5.07 -12.82
N PHE A 300 -31.17 -3.81 -12.37
CA PHE A 300 -30.98 -3.44 -10.97
C PHE A 300 -32.33 -3.29 -10.27
N LEU A 301 -32.63 -4.15 -9.29
CA LEU A 301 -33.69 -3.87 -8.32
C LEU A 301 -33.06 -2.92 -7.30
N GLY A 302 -33.67 -1.75 -7.11
CA GLY A 302 -33.15 -0.67 -6.26
C GLY A 302 -32.63 -1.12 -4.87
N PRO A 303 -31.81 -0.30 -4.20
CA PRO A 303 -31.10 -0.72 -3.00
C PRO A 303 -32.07 -1.15 -1.89
N GLU A 304 -31.91 -2.36 -1.35
CA GLU A 304 -32.47 -2.71 -0.05
C GLU A 304 -31.72 -1.92 1.04
N ARG A 305 -32.39 -0.91 1.58
CA ARG A 305 -31.93 -0.20 2.79
C ARG A 305 -32.01 -1.14 3.98
N ALA A 306 -30.88 -1.49 4.57
CA ALA A 306 -30.83 -1.95 5.96
C ALA A 306 -30.67 -0.73 6.88
N GLY A 307 -31.77 -0.22 7.43
CA GLY A 307 -31.78 0.88 8.41
C GLY A 307 -33.18 1.17 8.96
N SER A 308 -33.31 1.11 10.28
CA SER A 308 -34.54 1.31 11.07
C SER A 308 -35.17 2.70 10.93
N ALA A 309 -36.49 2.76 11.17
CA ALA A 309 -37.41 3.90 11.08
C ALA A 309 -36.95 5.24 11.73
N GLY A 310 -37.42 6.36 11.16
CA GLY A 310 -37.58 7.64 11.87
C GLY A 310 -37.22 8.94 11.11
N ILE A 311 -38.24 9.59 10.52
CA ILE A 311 -38.53 11.05 10.38
C ILE A 311 -37.42 12.03 9.88
N GLY A 312 -37.77 12.85 8.87
CA GLY A 312 -37.29 14.24 8.75
C GLY A 312 -36.98 14.74 7.33
N SER A 313 -37.97 15.34 6.68
CA SER A 313 -37.91 16.03 5.36
C SER A 313 -37.14 17.37 5.37
N SER A 314 -36.40 17.70 4.32
CA SER A 314 -36.63 18.90 3.47
C SER A 314 -35.49 19.23 2.47
N GLN A 315 -35.93 19.47 1.21
CA GLN A 315 -35.40 20.34 0.15
C GLN A 315 -34.08 20.05 -0.60
N GLY A 316 -34.21 19.93 -1.93
CA GLY A 316 -33.11 20.10 -2.88
C GLY A 316 -33.37 19.65 -4.33
N GLY A 317 -34.55 19.90 -4.89
CA GLY A 317 -34.91 19.46 -6.25
C GLY A 317 -34.26 20.26 -7.39
N ALA A 318 -34.15 19.56 -8.53
CA ALA A 318 -34.09 20.02 -9.93
C ALA A 318 -32.73 19.95 -10.66
N ALA A 319 -32.46 18.79 -11.29
CA ALA A 319 -31.92 18.70 -12.66
C ALA A 319 -31.99 17.25 -13.21
N GLY A 320 -32.67 17.06 -14.35
CA GLY A 320 -32.37 15.99 -15.33
C GLY A 320 -33.09 14.64 -15.16
N ALA A 321 -34.27 14.51 -15.77
CA ALA A 321 -34.98 13.24 -15.98
C ALA A 321 -34.25 12.35 -17.01
N GLY A 322 -34.05 11.06 -16.69
CA GLY A 322 -33.49 10.09 -17.63
C GLY A 322 -32.82 8.83 -17.05
N ALA A 323 -32.93 8.57 -15.76
CA ALA A 323 -32.75 7.25 -15.12
C ALA A 323 -33.23 7.42 -13.68
N SER A 324 -34.04 6.50 -13.15
CA SER A 324 -34.54 6.58 -11.78
C SER A 324 -33.39 6.42 -10.77
N VAL A 325 -32.69 7.51 -10.49
CA VAL A 325 -31.68 7.62 -9.44
C VAL A 325 -32.38 8.25 -8.24
N ALA A 326 -32.76 7.42 -7.27
CA ALA A 326 -33.17 7.91 -5.96
C ALA A 326 -31.95 8.47 -5.23
N GLU A 327 -32.08 9.70 -4.72
CA GLU A 327 -31.06 10.47 -3.99
C GLU A 327 -30.32 9.65 -2.93
N ALA A 328 -28.99 9.73 -2.95
CA ALA A 328 -28.10 9.15 -1.96
C ALA A 328 -27.71 10.19 -0.90
N SER A 329 -28.23 10.07 0.32
CA SER A 329 -27.66 10.71 1.52
C SER A 329 -26.61 9.79 2.17
N PRO A 330 -25.53 10.34 2.78
CA PRO A 330 -24.48 9.55 3.40
C PRO A 330 -25.00 8.82 4.66
N ALA A 331 -24.89 7.50 4.69
CA ALA A 331 -25.29 6.70 5.84
C ALA A 331 -24.25 6.75 6.98
N ALA A 332 -24.73 6.93 8.21
CA ALA A 332 -23.97 6.76 9.43
C ALA A 332 -23.60 5.28 9.67
N LYS A 333 -22.44 5.10 10.31
CA LYS A 333 -21.75 3.86 10.74
C LYS A 333 -22.63 2.60 10.88
N ALA A 334 -22.37 1.59 10.05
CA ALA A 334 -22.90 0.23 10.22
C ALA A 334 -21.93 -0.67 11.01
N THR A 335 -22.47 -1.39 11.98
CA THR A 335 -21.80 -2.38 12.83
C THR A 335 -21.50 -3.67 12.06
N LEU A 336 -20.36 -4.30 12.34
CA LEU A 336 -19.86 -5.52 11.68
C LEU A 336 -20.82 -6.73 11.87
N VAL A 337 -21.04 -7.48 10.78
CA VAL A 337 -21.74 -8.77 10.76
C VAL A 337 -21.00 -9.81 11.63
N PRO A 338 -21.69 -10.59 12.49
CA PRO A 338 -21.06 -11.43 13.53
C PRO A 338 -20.09 -12.52 13.02
N ALA A 339 -20.16 -12.91 11.75
CA ALA A 339 -19.25 -13.91 11.19
C ALA A 339 -17.78 -13.45 11.07
N ARG A 340 -17.51 -12.13 11.08
CA ARG A 340 -16.12 -11.59 11.07
C ARG A 340 -15.52 -11.40 12.47
N VAL A 341 -16.32 -11.45 13.53
CA VAL A 341 -15.83 -11.31 14.92
C VAL A 341 -15.17 -12.60 15.43
N ALA A 342 -15.60 -13.76 14.94
CA ALA A 342 -15.07 -15.05 15.36
C ALA A 342 -13.61 -15.29 14.91
N LEU A 343 -13.18 -14.73 13.78
CA LEU A 343 -11.81 -14.88 13.27
C LEU A 343 -10.82 -13.88 13.87
N ALA A 344 -11.31 -12.75 14.39
CA ALA A 344 -10.48 -11.73 15.04
C ALA A 344 -10.13 -12.05 16.51
N ARG A 345 -10.76 -13.08 17.11
CA ARG A 345 -10.51 -13.51 18.50
C ARG A 345 -9.55 -14.71 18.64
N ARG A 346 -8.90 -15.15 17.55
CA ARG A 346 -7.95 -16.28 17.54
C ARG A 346 -6.57 -15.92 16.96
N GLN A 347 -6.11 -14.68 17.15
CA GLN A 347 -4.70 -14.32 16.96
C GLN A 347 -4.12 -13.80 18.27
#